data_AF-A0A952C8J8-F1
#
_entry.id   AF-A0A952C8J8-F1
#
_cell.length_a   1.000
_cell.length_b   1.000
_cell.length_c   1.000
_cell.angle_alpha   90.00
_cell.angle_beta   90.00
_cell.angle_gamma   90.00
#
_symmetry.space_group_name_H-M   'P 1'
#
loop_
_entity.id
_entity.type
_entity.pdbx_description
1 polymer ?
#
loop_
_entity_poly.entity_id
_entity_poly.type
_entity_poly.pdbx_seq_one_letter_code
_entity_poly.pdbx_strand_id
1 'polypeptide(L)'
;MQQGNLQGEKRFGSKSVKINVQVLFFEEDDIYYAFLPSFDLMGYGKTEKEAKESLKVVLDEFLRYTLNKNTLYIELQRLGWKIRSKKKPMLAPQISDLINTNEELREIVNSKQYTTSNYQVSVPAFA
;
A
#
# COMPACT_ATOMS: atom_id res chain seq x y z
N MET A 1 25.57 -21.78 7.26
CA MET A 1 24.87 -20.81 6.38
C MET A 1 23.62 -21.47 5.83
N GLN A 2 22.45 -21.24 6.43
CA GLN A 2 21.17 -21.78 5.92
C GLN A 2 20.40 -20.62 5.28
N GLN A 3 20.16 -20.73 3.98
CA GLN A 3 19.35 -19.80 3.22
C GLN A 3 17.88 -20.10 3.52
N GLY A 4 17.24 -19.24 4.32
CA GLY A 4 15.80 -19.29 4.53
C GLY A 4 15.06 -18.72 3.33
N ASN A 5 14.67 -19.57 2.38
CA ASN A 5 13.68 -19.22 1.37
C ASN A 5 12.30 -19.16 2.02
N LEU A 6 11.90 -17.99 2.52
CA LEU A 6 10.50 -17.72 2.89
C LEU A 6 9.71 -17.38 1.62
N GLN A 7 9.45 -18.39 0.79
CA GLN A 7 8.42 -18.31 -0.25
C GLN A 7 7.08 -18.73 0.36
N GLY A 8 6.49 -17.83 1.14
CA GLY A 8 5.10 -17.96 1.56
C GLY A 8 4.19 -17.49 0.43
N GLU A 9 3.76 -18.40 -0.45
CA GLU A 9 2.67 -18.11 -1.40
C GLU A 9 1.35 -18.09 -0.62
N LYS A 10 1.02 -16.95 0.00
CA LYS A 10 -0.25 -16.78 0.72
C LYS A 10 -1.39 -16.72 -0.30
N ARG A 11 -2.12 -17.83 -0.38
CA ARG A 11 -3.38 -17.91 -1.14
C ARG A 11 -4.46 -17.15 -0.39
N PHE A 12 -4.58 -15.85 -0.68
CA PHE A 12 -5.85 -15.15 -0.57
C PHE A 12 -6.88 -15.93 -1.42
N GLY A 13 -8.15 -16.01 -1.02
CA GLY A 13 -9.18 -16.84 -1.67
C GLY A 13 -9.18 -16.75 -3.21
N SER A 14 -9.81 -17.70 -3.90
CA SER A 14 -9.57 -18.05 -5.32
C SER A 14 -9.62 -16.93 -6.39
N LYS A 15 -9.93 -15.68 -6.03
CA LYS A 15 -9.87 -14.52 -6.92
C LYS A 15 -9.16 -13.35 -6.22
N SER A 16 -8.08 -12.86 -6.82
CA SER A 16 -7.42 -11.59 -6.48
C SER A 16 -7.42 -10.66 -7.71
N VAL A 17 -7.41 -9.36 -7.46
CA VAL A 17 -7.29 -8.31 -8.47
C VAL A 17 -5.91 -7.69 -8.32
N LYS A 18 -5.17 -7.64 -9.43
CA LYS A 18 -3.91 -6.90 -9.51
C LYS A 18 -4.21 -5.44 -9.78
N ILE A 19 -3.68 -4.57 -8.94
CA ILE A 19 -3.86 -3.12 -9.04
C ILE A 19 -2.49 -2.45 -9.03
N ASN A 20 -2.34 -1.43 -9.86
CA ASN A 20 -1.15 -0.60 -9.87
C ASN A 20 -1.41 0.59 -8.96
N VAL A 21 -0.54 0.77 -7.96
CA VAL A 21 -0.59 1.87 -6.99
C VAL A 21 0.75 2.61 -6.99
N GLN A 22 0.72 3.90 -6.69
CA GLN A 22 1.93 4.71 -6.65
C GLN A 22 2.52 4.69 -5.23
N VAL A 23 3.83 4.50 -5.14
CA VAL A 23 4.61 4.60 -3.90
C VAL A 23 5.54 5.79 -4.03
N LEU A 24 5.61 6.62 -2.99
CA LEU A 24 6.56 7.72 -2.85
C LEU A 24 7.75 7.26 -2.01
N PHE A 25 8.95 7.59 -2.46
CA PHE A 25 10.19 7.33 -1.73
C PHE A 25 10.85 8.65 -1.39
N PHE A 26 11.20 8.85 -0.13
CA PHE A 26 11.89 10.04 0.35
C PHE A 26 12.83 9.65 1.50
N GLU A 27 13.74 10.55 1.84
CA GLU A 27 14.71 10.36 2.92
C GLU A 27 14.58 11.52 3.92
N GLU A 28 14.70 11.19 5.20
CA GLU A 28 14.70 12.14 6.31
C GLU A 28 15.54 11.57 7.44
N ASP A 29 16.46 12.37 8.00
CA ASP A 29 17.36 11.97 9.10
C ASP A 29 18.08 10.62 8.89
N ASP A 30 18.64 10.42 7.69
CA ASP A 30 19.32 9.17 7.27
C ASP A 30 18.42 7.92 7.38
N ILE A 31 17.11 8.09 7.23
CA ILE A 31 16.10 7.05 7.15
C ILE A 31 15.38 7.14 5.81
N TYR A 32 15.32 6.01 5.11
CA TYR A 32 14.61 5.88 3.85
C TYR A 32 13.17 5.48 4.12
N TYR A 33 12.23 6.15 3.48
CA TYR A 33 10.80 5.90 3.61
C TYR A 33 10.20 5.46 2.29
N ALA A 34 9.20 4.58 2.38
CA ALA A 34 8.38 4.11 1.27
C ALA A 34 6.92 4.28 1.67
N PHE A 35 6.27 5.31 1.14
CA PHE A 35 4.89 5.67 1.48
C PHE A 35 3.94 5.26 0.36
N LEU A 36 2.89 4.51 0.71
CA LEU A 36 1.83 4.05 -0.17
C LEU A 36 0.53 4.80 0.18
N PRO A 37 0.25 5.95 -0.48
CA PRO A 37 -0.82 6.83 -0.03
C PRO A 37 -2.21 6.22 -0.22
N SER A 38 -2.39 5.37 -1.24
CA SER A 38 -3.68 4.71 -1.49
C SER A 38 -4.08 3.73 -0.39
N PHE A 39 -3.15 3.30 0.45
CA PHE A 39 -3.43 2.47 1.62
C PHE A 39 -3.14 3.18 2.94
N ASP A 40 -2.60 4.40 2.88
CA ASP A 40 -2.13 5.16 4.04
C ASP A 40 -1.13 4.32 4.88
N LEU A 41 -0.18 3.68 4.19
CA LEU A 41 0.82 2.80 4.80
C LEU A 41 2.23 3.31 4.49
N MET A 42 3.11 3.19 5.47
CA MET A 42 4.51 3.56 5.35
C MET A 42 5.41 2.39 5.76
N GLY A 43 6.47 2.19 5.00
CA GLY A 43 7.64 1.40 5.39
C GLY A 43 8.85 2.29 5.52
N TYR A 44 9.84 1.84 6.29
CA TYR A 44 11.09 2.58 6.50
C TYR A 44 12.28 1.63 6.67
N GLY A 45 13.49 2.15 6.48
CA GLY A 45 14.73 1.39 6.65
C GLY A 45 15.98 2.24 6.50
N LYS A 46 17.16 1.61 6.64
CA LYS A 46 18.47 2.25 6.42
C LYS A 46 18.86 2.31 4.95
N THR A 47 18.07 1.68 4.08
CA THR A 47 18.20 1.77 2.62
C THR A 47 16.80 1.82 1.99
N GLU A 48 16.70 2.31 0.76
CA GLU A 48 15.46 2.27 -0.03
C GLU A 48 14.92 0.83 -0.17
N LYS A 49 15.81 -0.17 -0.24
CA LYS A 49 15.43 -1.58 -0.30
C LYS A 49 14.76 -2.03 0.99
N GLU A 50 15.33 -1.70 2.15
CA GLU A 50 14.74 -2.02 3.45
C GLU A 50 13.40 -1.32 3.65
N ALA A 51 13.28 -0.05 3.24
CA ALA A 51 12.01 0.68 3.28
C ALA A 51 10.92 -0.01 2.45
N LYS A 52 11.26 -0.49 1.25
CA LYS A 52 10.35 -1.28 0.39
C LYS A 52 9.95 -2.61 1.03
N GLU A 53 10.90 -3.31 1.65
CA GLU A 53 10.63 -4.58 2.33
C GLU A 53 9.72 -4.37 3.55
N SER A 54 9.98 -3.33 4.33
CA SER A 54 9.14 -2.90 5.44
C SER A 54 7.71 -2.57 4.97
N LEU A 55 7.56 -1.80 3.89
CA LEU A 55 6.25 -1.47 3.32
C LEU A 55 5.47 -2.73 2.89
N LYS A 56 6.15 -3.71 2.28
CA LYS A 56 5.51 -4.98 1.91
C LYS A 56 4.98 -5.74 3.12
N VAL A 57 5.75 -5.78 4.21
CA VAL A 57 5.33 -6.43 5.45
C VAL A 57 4.07 -5.77 5.97
N VAL A 58 4.08 -4.44 6.13
CA VAL A 58 2.92 -3.69 6.65
C VAL A 58 1.69 -3.86 5.75
N LEU A 59 1.86 -3.86 4.43
CA LEU A 59 0.77 -4.10 3.48
C LEU A 59 0.18 -5.52 3.59
N ASP A 60 1.03 -6.55 3.71
CA ASP A 60 0.57 -7.93 3.92
C ASP A 60 -0.18 -8.07 5.26
N GLU A 61 0.30 -7.41 6.31
CA GLU A 61 -0.37 -7.40 7.61
C GLU A 61 -1.73 -6.69 7.55
N PHE A 62 -1.80 -5.53 6.89
CA PHE A 62 -3.04 -4.79 6.66
C PHE A 62 -4.07 -5.66 5.94
N LEU A 63 -3.69 -6.27 4.82
CA LEU A 63 -4.60 -7.13 4.04
C LEU A 63 -5.03 -8.35 4.86
N ARG A 64 -4.10 -9.06 5.50
CA ARG A 64 -4.40 -10.22 6.34
C ARG A 64 -5.36 -9.86 7.46
N TYR A 65 -5.08 -8.79 8.21
CA TYR A 65 -5.89 -8.39 9.36
C TYR A 65 -7.30 -8.00 8.92
N THR A 66 -7.42 -7.11 7.93
CA THR A 66 -8.71 -6.59 7.48
C THR A 66 -9.58 -7.66 6.81
N LEU A 67 -8.98 -8.66 6.16
CA LEU A 67 -9.71 -9.83 5.67
C LEU A 67 -10.19 -10.73 6.80
N ASN A 68 -9.31 -11.06 7.75
CA ASN A 68 -9.68 -11.88 8.91
C ASN A 68 -10.79 -11.24 9.74
N LYS A 69 -10.84 -9.91 9.78
CA LYS A 69 -11.88 -9.13 10.47
C LYS A 69 -13.09 -8.80 9.59
N ASN A 70 -13.10 -9.16 8.32
CA ASN A 70 -14.12 -8.77 7.33
C ASN A 70 -14.33 -7.24 7.24
N THR A 71 -13.29 -6.44 7.49
CA THR A 71 -13.34 -4.97 7.45
C THR A 71 -12.67 -4.35 6.23
N LEU A 72 -12.02 -5.14 5.37
CA LEU A 72 -11.28 -4.62 4.21
C LEU A 72 -12.11 -3.67 3.34
N TYR A 73 -13.38 -3.99 3.09
CA TYR A 73 -14.26 -3.14 2.29
C TYR A 73 -14.45 -1.75 2.92
N ILE A 74 -14.73 -1.71 4.22
CA ILE A 74 -14.97 -0.46 4.97
C ILE A 74 -13.69 0.36 5.06
N GLU A 75 -12.55 -0.28 5.33
CA GLU A 75 -11.27 0.42 5.38
C GLU A 75 -10.89 1.04 4.02
N LEU A 76 -11.08 0.30 2.93
CA LEU A 76 -10.79 0.85 1.60
C LEU A 76 -11.72 2.02 1.25
N GLN A 77 -13.00 1.98 1.64
CA GLN A 77 -13.88 3.15 1.49
C GLN A 77 -13.39 4.35 2.30
N ARG A 78 -12.96 4.14 3.55
CA ARG A 78 -12.37 5.19 4.40
C ARG A 78 -11.13 5.81 3.76
N LEU A 79 -10.31 4.98 3.11
CA LEU A 79 -9.10 5.36 2.37
C LEU A 79 -9.39 6.00 1.00
N GLY A 80 -10.66 6.22 0.65
CA GLY A 80 -11.07 6.90 -0.59
C GLY A 80 -11.21 6.00 -1.82
N TRP A 81 -11.15 4.67 -1.66
CA TRP A 81 -11.39 3.75 -2.78
C TRP A 81 -12.84 3.80 -3.22
N LYS A 82 -13.05 3.92 -4.53
CA LYS A 82 -14.39 3.90 -5.11
C LYS A 82 -14.76 2.46 -5.43
N ILE A 83 -15.57 1.84 -4.56
CA ILE A 83 -16.07 0.47 -4.73
C ILE A 83 -17.55 0.52 -5.14
N ARG A 84 -17.81 0.49 -6.45
CA ARG A 84 -19.19 0.65 -6.98
C ARG A 84 -20.07 -0.58 -6.79
N SER A 85 -19.50 -1.79 -6.87
CA SER A 85 -20.18 -3.05 -6.56
C SER A 85 -19.17 -4.19 -6.50
N LYS A 86 -19.56 -5.33 -5.91
CA LYS A 86 -18.77 -6.59 -5.90
C LYS A 86 -18.36 -7.08 -7.30
N LYS A 87 -19.14 -6.71 -8.33
CA LYS A 87 -18.92 -7.13 -9.72
C LYS A 87 -18.08 -6.14 -10.55
N LYS A 88 -17.78 -4.95 -10.03
CA LYS A 88 -17.04 -3.90 -10.74
C LYS A 88 -15.63 -3.76 -10.15
N PRO A 89 -14.62 -3.38 -10.96
CA PRO A 89 -13.27 -3.17 -10.46
C PRO A 89 -13.27 -2.07 -9.39
N MET A 90 -12.48 -2.29 -8.36
CA MET A 90 -12.19 -1.28 -7.35
C MET A 90 -11.25 -0.26 -7.94
N LEU A 91 -11.57 1.02 -7.77
CA LEU A 91 -10.75 2.11 -8.28
C LEU A 91 -10.01 2.74 -7.12
N ALA A 92 -8.68 2.76 -7.22
CA ALA A 92 -7.82 3.46 -6.27
C ALA A 92 -8.18 4.96 -6.28
N PRO A 93 -8.09 5.63 -5.12
CA PRO A 93 -8.21 7.08 -5.06
C PRO A 93 -7.17 7.74 -5.96
N GLN A 94 -7.53 8.86 -6.58
CA GLN A 94 -6.56 9.65 -7.35
C GLN A 94 -5.60 10.35 -6.39
N ILE A 95 -4.33 10.44 -6.74
CA ILE A 95 -3.31 11.12 -5.91
C ILE A 95 -3.71 12.58 -5.63
N SER A 96 -4.31 13.26 -6.60
CA SER A 96 -4.84 14.63 -6.42
C SER A 96 -5.88 14.72 -5.30
N ASP A 97 -6.74 13.71 -5.18
CA ASP A 97 -7.77 13.65 -4.12
C ASP A 97 -7.09 13.42 -2.76
N LEU A 98 -6.09 12.54 -2.72
CA LEU A 98 -5.34 12.21 -1.51
C LEU A 98 -4.52 13.38 -0.97
N ILE A 99 -3.88 14.19 -1.82
CA ILE A 99 -3.08 15.35 -1.37
C ILE A 99 -3.95 16.34 -0.56
N ASN A 100 -5.23 16.45 -0.90
CA ASN A 100 -6.16 17.34 -0.21
C ASN A 100 -6.66 16.79 1.13
N THR A 101 -6.57 15.47 1.37
CA THR A 101 -7.12 14.81 2.56
C THR A 101 -6.07 14.20 3.48
N ASN A 102 -4.87 13.94 2.98
CA ASN A 102 -3.76 13.35 3.72
C ASN A 102 -2.66 14.41 3.93
N GLU A 103 -2.50 14.84 5.19
CA GLU A 103 -1.54 15.88 5.59
C GLU A 103 -0.09 15.45 5.35
N GLU A 104 0.25 14.20 5.68
CA GLU A 104 1.58 13.63 5.47
C GLU A 104 1.93 13.57 3.97
N LEU A 105 1.00 13.12 3.13
CA LEU A 105 1.18 13.16 1.67
C LEU A 105 1.44 14.57 1.17
N ARG A 106 0.68 15.55 1.69
CA ARG A 106 0.80 16.94 1.29
C ARG A 106 2.16 17.52 1.68
N GLU A 107 2.64 17.19 2.88
CA GLU A 107 3.96 17.59 3.34
C GLU A 107 5.07 16.98 2.48
N ILE A 108 5.00 15.67 2.20
CA ILE A 108 5.98 14.99 1.34
C ILE A 108 6.04 15.66 -0.04
N VAL A 109 4.87 15.90 -0.65
CA VAL A 109 4.80 16.48 -2.00
C VAL A 109 5.27 17.93 -2.06
N ASN A 110 5.02 18.73 -1.02
CA ASN A 110 5.35 20.16 -1.02
C ASN A 110 6.76 20.46 -0.52
N SER A 111 7.28 19.64 0.40
CA SER A 111 8.45 20.01 1.21
C SER A 111 9.62 19.05 1.09
N LYS A 112 9.40 17.79 0.65
CA LYS A 112 10.45 16.77 0.60
C LYS A 112 10.92 16.52 -0.83
N GLN A 113 12.19 16.14 -0.98
CA GLN A 113 12.66 15.54 -2.24
C GLN A 113 12.18 14.08 -2.26
N TYR A 114 11.36 13.75 -3.25
CA TYR A 114 10.82 12.39 -3.37
C TYR A 114 10.92 11.87 -4.80
N THR A 115 10.95 10.55 -4.92
CA THR A 115 10.77 9.84 -6.19
C THR A 115 9.51 8.98 -6.12
N THR A 116 9.01 8.52 -7.27
CA THR A 116 7.83 7.65 -7.30
C THR A 116 8.10 6.38 -8.09
N SER A 117 7.49 5.27 -7.67
CA SER A 117 7.44 4.03 -8.45
C SER A 117 6.02 3.45 -8.45
N ASN A 118 5.68 2.75 -9.53
CA ASN A 118 4.45 1.98 -9.61
C ASN A 118 4.66 0.61 -8.97
N TYR A 119 3.81 0.27 -8.00
CA TYR A 119 3.79 -1.01 -7.34
C TYR A 119 2.55 -1.79 -7.75
N GLN A 120 2.73 -3.04 -8.17
CA GLN A 120 1.60 -3.94 -8.41
C GLN A 120 1.27 -4.68 -7.12
N VAL A 121 0.07 -4.44 -6.59
CA VAL A 121 -0.45 -5.10 -5.40
C VAL A 121 -1.54 -6.07 -5.81
N SER A 122 -1.54 -7.25 -5.19
CA SER A 122 -2.63 -8.23 -5.34
C SER A 122 -3.60 -8.06 -4.17
N VAL A 123 -4.79 -7.54 -4.45
CA VAL A 123 -5.86 -7.38 -3.44
C VAL A 123 -6.91 -8.48 -3.65
N PRO A 124 -7.40 -9.14 -2.61
CA PRO A 124 -8.48 -10.11 -2.74
C PRO A 124 -9.71 -9.50 -3.41
N ALA A 125 -10.31 -10.23 -4.35
CA ALA A 125 -11.55 -9.81 -5.00
C ALA A 125 -12.73 -10.01 -4.04
N PHE A 126 -13.61 -9.01 -3.94
CA PHE A 126 -14.89 -9.18 -3.24
C PHE A 126 -15.85 -9.95 -4.15
N ALA A 127 -16.23 -11.17 -3.76
CA ALA A 127 -17.29 -11.96 -4.42
C ALA A 127 -18.69 -11.43 -4.07
#